data_AF-A0A927L0H3-F1
#
_entry.id   AF-A0A927L0H3-F1
#
_cell.length_a   1.000
_cell.length_b   1.000
_cell.length_c   1.000
_cell.angle_alpha   90.00
_cell.angle_beta   90.00
_cell.angle_gamma   90.00
#
_symmetry.space_group_name_H-M   'P 1'
#
loop_
_entity.id
_entity.type
_entity.pdbx_description
1 polymer ?
#
loop_
_entity_poly.entity_id
_entity_poly.type
_entity_poly.pdbx_seq_one_letter_code
_entity_poly.pdbx_strand_id
1 'polypeptide(L)' 'MSPEPSLKYVVVEHAGYQDETDVFSHTDFNVAAKWLTDRYTDFEVKNMHIDIACDLPNGDRTYEI' A
#
# COMPACT_ATOMS: atom_id res chain seq x y z
N MET A 1 -21.24 17.16 5.83
CA MET A 1 -21.02 15.86 5.17
C MET A 1 -19.53 15.58 5.28
N SER A 2 -19.14 14.59 6.09
CA SER A 2 -17.77 14.07 6.04
C SER A 2 -17.63 13.35 4.70
N PRO A 3 -16.53 13.54 3.96
CA PRO A 3 -16.30 12.75 2.75
C PRO A 3 -16.33 11.27 3.15
N GLU A 4 -17.12 10.48 2.42
CA GLU A 4 -17.11 9.04 2.62
C GLU A 4 -15.68 8.54 2.38
N PRO A 5 -15.17 7.63 3.23
CA PRO A 5 -13.87 7.00 3.00
C PRO A 5 -13.84 6.40 1.60
N SER A 6 -12.93 6.91 0.76
CA SER A 6 -12.70 6.40 -0.59
C SER A 6 -11.66 5.27 -0.55
N LEU A 7 -11.80 4.30 -1.46
CA LEU A 7 -10.81 3.25 -1.65
C LEU A 7 -9.41 3.84 -1.89
N LYS A 8 -8.39 3.29 -1.22
CA LYS A 8 -6.98 3.68 -1.40
C LYS A 8 -6.09 2.46 -1.49
N TYR A 9 -5.10 2.54 -2.37
CA TYR A 9 -3.99 1.61 -2.45
C TYR A 9 -2.79 2.24 -1.76
N VAL A 10 -2.22 1.55 -0.78
CA VAL A 10 -1.17 2.05 0.09
C VAL A 10 0.06 1.16 -0.09
N VAL A 11 1.20 1.74 -0.43
CA VAL A 11 2.48 1.04 -0.42
C VAL A 11 2.99 1.02 1.01
N VAL A 12 3.28 -0.17 1.51
CA VAL A 12 3.59 -0.44 2.90
C VAL A 12 4.95 -1.12 2.99
N GLU A 13 5.90 -0.55 3.71
CA GLU A 13 7.16 -1.22 4.08
C GLU A 13 6.96 -2.07 5.32
N HIS A 14 7.67 -3.20 5.41
CA HIS A 14 7.56 -4.18 6.50
C HIS A 14 6.11 -4.64 6.73
N ALA A 15 5.36 -4.87 5.64
CA ALA A 15 3.97 -5.29 5.69
C ALA A 15 3.81 -6.59 6.50
N GLY A 16 2.94 -6.56 7.51
CA GLY A 16 2.72 -7.68 8.43
C GLY A 16 3.73 -7.80 9.59
N TYR A 17 4.63 -6.83 9.76
CA TYR A 17 5.59 -6.77 10.87
C TYR A 17 5.26 -5.63 11.86
N GLN A 18 5.94 -5.63 13.01
CA GLN A 18 5.68 -4.65 14.08
C GLN A 18 6.02 -3.20 13.69
N ASP A 19 6.96 -3.03 12.75
CA ASP A 19 7.44 -1.77 12.21
C ASP A 19 6.86 -1.43 10.82
N GLU A 20 5.67 -1.96 10.53
CA GLU A 20 4.88 -1.65 9.34
C GLU A 20 4.73 -0.13 9.17
N THR A 21 5.05 0.37 7.97
CA THR A 21 5.03 1.81 7.67
C THR A 21 4.41 2.11 6.30
N ASP A 22 3.35 2.91 6.30
CA ASP A 22 2.73 3.43 5.08
C ASP A 22 3.64 4.51 4.46
N VAL A 23 4.19 4.24 3.27
CA VAL A 23 5.16 5.14 2.61
C VAL A 23 4.56 5.92 1.44
N PHE A 24 3.48 5.42 0.84
CA PHE A 24 2.79 6.09 -0.25
C PHE A 24 1.34 5.63 -0.33
N SER A 25 0.42 6.49 -0.79
CA SER A 25 -0.96 6.08 -1.06
C SER A 25 -1.57 6.79 -2.27
N HIS A 26 -2.44 6.09 -3.00
CA HIS A 26 -3.16 6.64 -4.14
C HIS A 26 -4.51 5.93 -4.33
N THR A 27 -5.49 6.57 -4.97
CA THR A 27 -6.81 5.95 -5.28
C THR A 27 -6.79 5.07 -6.53
N ASP A 28 -5.63 4.88 -7.16
CA ASP A 28 -5.44 4.06 -8.37
C ASP A 28 -4.27 3.10 -8.13
N PHE A 29 -4.53 1.81 -8.26
CA PHE A 29 -3.56 0.75 -8.05
C PHE A 29 -2.35 0.89 -8.96
N ASN A 30 -2.56 1.25 -10.24
CA ASN A 30 -1.45 1.34 -11.19
C ASN A 30 -0.47 2.45 -10.82
N VAL A 31 -0.97 3.52 -10.19
CA VAL A 31 -0.12 4.62 -9.71
C VAL A 31 0.69 4.16 -8.49
N ALA A 32 0.07 3.43 -7.55
CA ALA A 32 0.78 2.86 -6.40
C ALA A 32 1.83 1.81 -6.83
N ALA A 33 1.46 0.91 -7.73
CA ALA A 33 2.37 -0.10 -8.30
C ALA A 33 3.51 0.55 -9.07
N LYS A 34 3.23 1.58 -9.89
CA LYS A 34 4.28 2.33 -10.59
C LYS A 34 5.25 3.00 -9.60
N TRP A 35 4.72 3.66 -8.57
CA TRP A 35 5.55 4.29 -7.54
C TRP A 35 6.46 3.29 -6.84
N LEU A 36 5.93 2.10 -6.50
CA LEU A 36 6.70 0.99 -5.94
C LEU A 36 7.86 0.60 -6.88
N THR A 37 7.55 0.29 -8.16
CA THR A 37 8.56 -0.17 -9.12
C THR A 37 9.59 0.90 -9.51
N ASP A 38 9.23 2.17 -9.42
CA ASP A 38 10.15 3.28 -9.70
C ASP A 38 11.14 3.50 -8.54
N ARG A 39 10.80 3.04 -7.33
CA ARG A 39 11.53 3.34 -6.09
C ARG A 39 12.30 2.16 -5.51
N TYR A 40 11.76 0.95 -5.63
CA TYR A 40 12.37 -0.26 -5.08
C TYR A 40 12.68 -1.25 -6.19
N THR A 41 13.80 -1.93 -6.02
CA THR A 41 14.13 -3.14 -6.79
C THR A 41 13.33 -4.34 -6.26
N ASP A 42 13.15 -5.37 -7.10
CA ASP A 42 12.51 -6.63 -6.67
C ASP A 42 13.19 -7.26 -5.45
N PHE A 43 14.50 -7.06 -5.30
CA PHE A 43 15.26 -7.52 -4.14
C PHE A 43 14.88 -6.76 -2.86
N GLU A 44 14.72 -5.44 -2.93
CA GLU A 44 14.29 -4.62 -1.80
C GLU A 44 12.84 -4.92 -1.42
N VAL A 45 11.94 -5.01 -2.41
CA VAL A 45 10.54 -5.39 -2.19
C VAL A 45 10.46 -6.71 -1.41
N LYS A 46 11.25 -7.72 -1.79
CA LYS A 46 11.27 -9.00 -1.10
C LYS A 46 11.89 -8.95 0.31
N ASN A 47 13.02 -8.26 0.49
CA ASN A 47 13.73 -8.27 1.77
C ASN A 47 13.11 -7.34 2.82
N MET A 48 12.54 -6.23 2.39
CA MET A 48 11.86 -5.26 3.26
C MET A 48 10.38 -5.59 3.40
N HIS A 49 9.90 -6.70 2.83
CA HIS A 49 8.50 -7.12 2.87
C HIS A 49 7.56 -5.98 2.45
N ILE A 50 7.85 -5.35 1.31
CA ILE A 50 7.07 -4.23 0.79
C ILE A 50 5.89 -4.80 0.02
N ASP A 51 4.69 -4.33 0.34
CA ASP A 51 3.46 -4.76 -0.34
C ASP A 51 2.54 -3.56 -0.59
N ILE A 52 1.48 -3.78 -1.37
CA ILE A 52 0.41 -2.82 -1.58
C ILE A 52 -0.81 -3.31 -0.79
N ALA A 53 -1.23 -2.54 0.20
CA ALA A 53 -2.51 -2.69 0.88
C ALA A 53 -3.62 -2.00 0.11
N CYS A 54 -4.84 -2.50 0.24
CA CYS A 54 -6.08 -1.85 -0.17
C CYS A 54 -6.89 -1.48 1.08
N ASP A 55 -6.97 -0.17 1.36
CA ASP A 55 -7.84 0.39 2.38
C ASP A 55 -9.25 0.58 1.79
N LEU A 56 -10.19 -0.18 2.32
CA LEU A 56 -11.58 -0.21 1.90
C LEU A 56 -12.38 0.96 2.51
N PRO A 57 -13.48 1.39 1.87
CA PRO A 57 -14.38 2.40 2.41
C PRO A 57 -14.97 2.06 3.80
N ASN A 58 -15.04 0.78 4.17
CA ASN A 58 -15.55 0.40 5.49
C ASN A 58 -14.49 0.55 6.62
N GLY A 59 -13.27 0.97 6.29
CA GLY A 59 -12.15 1.09 7.22
C GLY A 59 -11.32 -0.18 7.39
N ASP A 60 -11.69 -1.27 6.70
CA ASP A 60 -10.89 -2.49 6.67
C ASP A 60 -9.69 -2.34 5.71
N ARG A 61 -8.61 -3.05 6.00
CA ARG A 61 -7.41 -3.16 5.14
C ARG A 61 -7.26 -4.60 4.67
N THR A 62 -6.97 -4.80 3.39
CA THR A 62 -6.63 -6.11 2.81
C THR A 62 -5.35 -6.03 1.98
N TYR A 63 -4.58 -7.11 1.97
CA TYR A 63 -3.40 -7.31 1.13
C TYR A 63 -3.66 -8.30 -0.02
N GLU A 64 -4.88 -8.83 -0.11
CA GLU A 64 -5.32 -9.67 -1.23
C GLU A 64 -5.79 -8.76 -2.37
N ILE A 65 -4.89 -8.44 -3.31
CA ILE A 65 -5.15 -7.62 -4.50
C ILE A 65 -5.03 -8.46 -5.78
#